data_AF-A0A975CSQ4-F1
#
_entry.id   AF-A0A975CSQ4-F1
#
_cell.length_a   1.000
_cell.length_b   1.000
_cell.length_c   1.000
_cell.angle_alpha   90.00
_cell.angle_beta   90.00
_cell.angle_gamma   90.00
#
_symmetry.space_group_name_H-M   'P 1'
#
loop_
_entity.id
_entity.type
_entity.pdbx_description
1 polymer ?
#
loop_
_entity_poly.entity_id
_entity_poly.type
_entity_poly.pdbx_seq_one_letter_code
_entity_poly.pdbx_strand_id
1 'polypeptide(L)'
;MYNLTITNNYKYECGFKGSTGNRIFNIKPKTSQTIDNLGDGILSIYGQGTISLLDLGDKKIIGYPIPKETWGVLIRVQTTEAYYRYEGGGDLTLTINQYGSLEISTNNGNLIEIKLPELTIK
;
A
#
# COMPACT_ATOMS: atom_id res chain seq x y z
N MET A 1 7.42 -8.87 4.54
CA MET A 1 8.31 -7.83 3.97
C MET A 1 8.33 -7.88 2.45
N TYR A 2 8.13 -6.72 1.83
CA TYR A 2 7.99 -6.53 0.38
C TYR A 2 8.72 -5.24 -0.04
N ASN A 3 8.98 -5.08 -1.33
CA ASN A 3 9.50 -3.85 -1.89
C ASN A 3 8.34 -2.97 -2.34
N LEU A 4 8.44 -1.67 -2.06
CA LEU A 4 7.44 -0.68 -2.40
C LEU A 4 8.05 0.41 -3.28
N THR A 5 7.50 0.60 -4.48
CA THR A 5 7.77 1.78 -5.29
C THR A 5 6.59 2.74 -5.20
N ILE A 6 6.86 4.01 -4.92
CA ILE A 6 5.85 5.08 -4.87
C ILE A 6 6.22 6.11 -5.92
N THR A 7 5.34 6.34 -6.89
CA THR A 7 5.47 7.38 -7.91
C THR A 7 4.48 8.50 -7.66
N ASN A 8 4.97 9.71 -7.45
CA ASN A 8 4.13 10.89 -7.20
C ASN A 8 4.04 11.75 -8.46
N ASN A 9 2.96 11.64 -9.23
CA ASN A 9 2.66 12.55 -10.36
C ASN A 9 1.74 13.71 -9.94
N TYR A 10 1.38 13.82 -8.67
CA TYR A 10 0.52 14.87 -8.14
C TYR A 10 1.29 16.17 -7.93
N LYS A 11 0.57 17.30 -7.89
CA LYS A 11 1.17 18.65 -7.78
C LYS A 11 1.82 18.95 -6.44
N TYR A 12 1.47 18.21 -5.39
CA TYR A 12 1.99 18.40 -4.03
C TYR A 12 2.84 17.23 -3.58
N GLU A 13 3.68 17.49 -2.57
CA GLU A 13 4.47 16.46 -1.91
C GLU A 13 3.56 15.43 -1.20
N CYS A 14 4.00 14.18 -1.18
CA CYS A 14 3.40 13.13 -0.37
C CYS A 14 4.33 12.80 0.80
N GLY A 15 3.81 12.65 2.01
CA GLY A 15 4.58 12.22 3.17
C GLY A 15 4.54 10.71 3.31
N PHE A 16 5.68 10.07 3.59
CA PHE A 16 5.74 8.64 3.87
C PHE A 16 6.36 8.37 5.24
N LYS A 17 5.77 7.41 5.96
CA LYS A 17 6.29 6.85 7.20
C LYS A 17 6.24 5.33 7.15
N GLY A 18 7.38 4.66 7.21
CA GLY A 18 7.49 3.19 7.32
C GLY A 18 7.78 2.75 8.76
N SER A 19 7.34 1.54 9.13
CA SER A 19 7.65 0.95 10.46
C SER A 19 9.06 0.38 10.56
N THR A 20 9.72 0.08 9.43
CA THR A 20 11.09 -0.42 9.39
C THR A 20 12.09 0.71 9.22
N GLY A 21 13.20 0.67 9.99
CA GLY A 21 14.39 1.50 9.75
C GLY A 21 14.21 3.02 9.89
N ASN A 22 13.26 3.51 10.70
CA ASN A 22 12.98 4.94 10.90
C ASN A 22 12.79 5.74 9.59
N ARG A 23 12.02 5.17 8.66
CA ARG A 23 11.78 5.75 7.32
C ARG A 23 10.72 6.83 7.38
N ILE A 24 11.13 8.09 7.47
CA ILE A 24 10.24 9.26 7.40
C ILE A 24 10.79 10.24 6.36
N PHE A 25 10.05 10.48 5.29
CA PHE A 25 10.47 11.38 4.20
C PHE A 25 9.30 11.85 3.35
N ASN A 26 9.56 12.84 2.50
CA ASN A 26 8.61 13.32 1.50
C ASN A 26 8.97 12.82 0.10
N ILE A 27 7.97 12.45 -0.70
CA ILE A 27 8.10 12.17 -2.13
C ILE A 27 7.69 13.44 -2.89
N LYS A 28 8.66 14.07 -3.56
CA LYS A 28 8.45 15.31 -4.33
C LYS A 28 7.57 15.06 -5.56
N PRO A 29 6.86 16.09 -6.07
CA PRO A 29 6.16 16.02 -7.34
C PRO A 29 7.05 15.52 -8.48
N LYS A 30 6.50 14.67 -9.35
CA LYS A 30 7.15 14.05 -10.52
C LYS A 30 8.38 13.21 -10.16
N THR A 31 8.41 12.62 -8.98
CA THR A 31 9.50 11.73 -8.54
C THR A 31 8.97 10.39 -8.07
N SER A 32 9.84 9.39 -8.11
CA SER A 32 9.60 8.07 -7.55
C SER A 32 10.54 7.79 -6.38
N GLN A 33 10.09 6.98 -5.43
CA GLN A 33 10.90 6.46 -4.33
C GLN A 33 10.69 4.95 -4.23
N THR A 34 11.77 4.18 -4.15
CA THR A 34 11.72 2.74 -3.92
C THR A 34 12.21 2.43 -2.51
N ILE A 35 11.50 1.52 -1.85
CA ILE A 35 11.68 1.18 -0.45
C ILE A 35 11.77 -0.33 -0.35
N ASP A 36 12.96 -0.84 -0.07
CA ASP A 36 13.17 -2.28 0.04
C ASP A 36 12.79 -2.81 1.42
N ASN A 37 12.32 -4.05 1.51
CA ASN A 37 12.02 -4.73 2.78
C ASN A 37 11.13 -3.90 3.72
N LEU A 38 10.03 -3.37 3.18
CA LEU A 38 9.02 -2.68 3.94
C LEU A 38 8.15 -3.68 4.73
N GLY A 39 7.79 -3.31 5.96
CA GLY A 39 6.69 -3.90 6.73
C GLY A 39 5.45 -3.02 6.58
N ASP A 40 5.06 -2.34 7.66
CA ASP A 40 3.96 -1.39 7.63
C ASP A 40 4.39 -0.03 7.07
N GLY A 41 3.44 0.68 6.47
CA GLY A 41 3.64 1.99 5.90
C GLY A 41 2.40 2.87 5.99
N ILE A 42 2.64 4.18 6.05
CA ILE A 42 1.61 5.21 5.98
C ILE A 42 2.05 6.19 4.90
N LEU A 43 1.20 6.39 3.89
CA LEU A 43 1.40 7.36 2.82
C LEU A 43 0.32 8.44 2.91
N SER A 44 0.73 9.67 3.19
CA SER A 44 -0.14 10.84 3.26
C SER A 44 -0.08 11.62 1.95
N ILE A 45 -1.21 11.74 1.26
CA ILE A 45 -1.36 12.51 0.02
C ILE A 45 -2.07 13.82 0.35
N TYR A 46 -1.41 14.95 0.09
CA TYR A 46 -1.93 16.26 0.47
C TYR A 46 -3.33 16.55 -0.12
N GLY A 47 -4.30 16.77 0.77
CA GLY A 47 -5.70 17.03 0.38
C GLY A 47 -6.50 15.80 -0.06
N GLN A 48 -5.90 14.61 -0.15
CA GLN A 48 -6.58 13.35 -0.50
C GLN A 48 -6.65 12.38 0.68
N GLY A 49 -5.90 12.62 1.76
CA GLY A 49 -5.91 11.81 2.97
C GLY A 49 -4.76 10.81 3.01
N THR A 50 -4.97 9.70 3.72
CA THR A 50 -3.91 8.79 4.11
C THR A 50 -4.22 7.37 3.67
N ILE A 51 -3.19 6.70 3.16
CA ILE A 51 -3.20 5.30 2.79
C ILE A 51 -2.40 4.52 3.83
N SER A 52 -2.98 3.42 4.31
CA SER A 52 -2.30 2.51 5.24
C SER A 52 -1.89 1.25 4.51
N LEU A 53 -0.62 0.88 4.61
CA LEU A 53 -0.09 -0.41 4.19
C LEU A 53 0.20 -1.23 5.45
N LEU A 54 -0.52 -2.33 5.63
CA LEU A 54 -0.40 -3.21 6.79
C LEU A 54 0.20 -4.53 6.35
N ASP A 55 1.40 -4.87 6.83
CA ASP A 55 2.01 -6.19 6.61
C ASP A 55 1.22 -7.23 7.42
N LEU A 56 0.56 -8.14 6.71
CA LEU A 56 -0.24 -9.20 7.32
C LEU A 56 0.61 -10.42 7.69
N GLY A 57 1.86 -10.48 7.22
CA GLY A 57 2.64 -11.71 7.24
C GLY A 57 1.88 -12.83 6.55
N ASP A 58 1.75 -13.97 7.23
CA ASP A 58 1.03 -15.15 6.74
C ASP A 58 -0.51 -15.08 6.95
N LYS A 59 -0.99 -14.11 7.73
CA LYS A 59 -2.41 -14.02 8.13
C LYS A 59 -3.31 -13.77 6.92
N LYS A 60 -4.37 -14.58 6.81
CA LYS A 60 -5.42 -14.45 5.78
C LYS A 60 -6.57 -13.60 6.29
N ILE A 61 -7.15 -12.76 5.43
CA ILE A 61 -8.37 -12.02 5.75
C ILE A 61 -9.56 -12.98 5.61
N ILE A 62 -10.34 -13.11 6.68
CA ILE A 62 -11.55 -13.94 6.69
C ILE A 62 -12.54 -13.42 5.64
N GLY A 63 -13.10 -14.32 4.83
CA GLY A 63 -13.99 -13.96 3.71
C GLY A 63 -13.26 -13.72 2.38
N TYR A 64 -11.93 -13.66 2.37
CA TYR A 64 -11.11 -13.46 1.18
C TYR A 64 -10.09 -14.61 1.02
N PRO A 65 -10.53 -15.80 0.54
CA PRO A 65 -9.65 -16.96 0.38
C PRO A 65 -8.68 -16.83 -0.81
N ILE A 66 -8.94 -15.86 -1.69
CA ILE A 66 -8.06 -15.47 -2.79
C ILE A 66 -7.55 -14.04 -2.54
N PRO A 67 -6.31 -13.72 -2.96
CA PRO A 67 -5.35 -14.62 -3.58
C PRO A 67 -4.71 -15.62 -2.57
N LYS A 68 -4.06 -16.68 -3.08
CA LYS A 68 -3.72 -17.89 -2.29
C LYS A 68 -2.34 -17.86 -1.64
N GLU A 69 -1.49 -16.93 -2.03
CA GLU A 69 -0.12 -16.80 -1.58
C GLU A 69 -0.04 -16.58 -0.07
N THR A 70 1.13 -16.90 0.47
CA THR A 70 1.40 -16.97 1.90
C THR A 70 1.51 -15.58 2.50
N TRP A 71 2.34 -14.70 1.93
CA TRP A 71 2.62 -13.37 2.48
C TRP A 71 1.65 -12.33 1.95
N GLY A 72 1.25 -11.35 2.76
CA GLY A 72 0.23 -10.40 2.35
C GLY A 72 0.36 -8.99 2.91
N VAL A 73 -0.22 -8.05 2.18
CA VAL A 73 -0.38 -6.65 2.60
C VAL A 73 -1.84 -6.27 2.42
N LEU A 74 -2.41 -5.63 3.45
CA LEU A 74 -3.68 -4.93 3.34
C LEU A 74 -3.39 -3.45 3.06
N ILE A 75 -3.83 -2.97 1.91
CA ILE A 75 -3.76 -1.55 1.55
C ILE A 75 -5.14 -0.94 1.78
N ARG A 76 -5.24 0.01 2.70
CA ARG A 76 -6.50 0.72 2.99
C ARG A 76 -6.46 2.13 2.44
N VAL A 77 -7.42 2.48 1.59
CA VAL A 77 -7.51 3.74 0.87
C VAL A 77 -8.92 4.30 1.07
N GLN A 78 -9.10 5.12 2.12
CA GLN A 78 -10.42 5.65 2.49
C GLN A 78 -11.47 4.53 2.61
N THR A 79 -12.41 4.42 1.66
CA THR A 79 -13.53 3.46 1.65
C THR A 79 -13.29 2.24 0.76
N THR A 80 -12.08 2.10 0.20
CA THR A 80 -11.69 1.00 -0.69
C THR A 80 -10.42 0.36 -0.16
N GLU A 81 -10.33 -0.96 -0.28
CA GLU A 81 -9.15 -1.71 0.11
C GLU A 81 -8.63 -2.57 -1.03
N ALA A 82 -7.33 -2.78 -1.03
CA ALA A 82 -6.71 -3.79 -1.86
C ALA A 82 -6.03 -4.85 -0.99
N TYR A 83 -6.23 -6.10 -1.38
CA TYR A 83 -5.58 -7.24 -0.77
C TYR A 83 -4.49 -7.75 -1.71
N TYR A 84 -3.25 -7.50 -1.32
CA TYR A 84 -2.07 -7.93 -2.04
C TYR A 84 -1.48 -9.17 -1.39
N ARG A 85 -1.13 -10.16 -2.20
CA ARG A 85 -0.59 -11.45 -1.76
C ARG A 85 0.54 -11.87 -2.69
N TYR A 86 1.62 -12.42 -2.13
CA TYR A 86 2.82 -12.75 -2.89
C TYR A 86 3.62 -13.90 -2.26
N GLU A 87 4.51 -14.49 -3.05
CA GLU A 87 5.53 -15.44 -2.60
C GLU A 87 6.94 -14.85 -2.77
N GLY A 88 7.85 -15.23 -1.87
CA GLY A 88 9.21 -14.69 -1.86
C GLY A 88 9.24 -13.20 -1.52
N GLY A 89 9.94 -12.39 -2.32
CA GLY A 89 10.01 -10.93 -2.16
C GLY A 89 8.92 -10.22 -2.97
N GLY A 90 7.90 -9.68 -2.29
CA GLY A 90 6.82 -8.93 -2.94
C GLY A 90 7.33 -7.66 -3.63
N ASP A 91 6.63 -7.24 -4.68
CA ASP A 91 6.91 -6.03 -5.45
C ASP A 91 5.60 -5.28 -5.70
N LEU A 92 5.40 -4.18 -4.98
CA LEU A 92 4.18 -3.38 -5.03
C LEU A 92 4.51 -1.97 -5.53
N THR A 93 3.75 -1.48 -6.50
CA THR A 93 3.85 -0.11 -7.02
C THR A 93 2.59 0.68 -6.69
N LEU A 94 2.78 1.86 -6.10
CA LEU A 94 1.76 2.87 -5.85
C LEU A 94 2.02 4.07 -6.75
N THR A 95 1.12 4.34 -7.68
CA THR A 95 1.18 5.53 -8.53
C THR A 95 0.10 6.50 -8.11
N ILE A 96 0.51 7.66 -7.58
CA ILE A 96 -0.38 8.80 -7.36
C ILE A 96 -0.43 9.56 -8.68
N ASN A 97 -1.59 9.60 -9.34
CA ASN A 97 -1.73 10.29 -10.61
C ASN A 97 -1.84 11.82 -10.45
N GLN A 98 -1.98 12.54 -11.56
CA GLN A 98 -2.02 14.01 -11.57
C GLN A 98 -3.20 14.63 -10.79
N TYR A 99 -4.24 13.84 -10.51
CA TYR A 99 -5.41 14.24 -9.73
C TYR A 99 -5.31 13.86 -8.25
N GLY A 100 -4.24 13.18 -7.85
CA GLY A 100 -4.07 12.67 -6.49
C GLY A 100 -4.75 11.31 -6.25
N SER A 101 -5.31 10.68 -7.28
CA SER A 101 -5.88 9.33 -7.18
C SER A 101 -4.77 8.29 -7.15
N LEU A 102 -5.01 7.19 -6.44
CA LEU A 102 -4.06 6.09 -6.28
C LEU A 102 -4.36 4.96 -7.27
N GLU A 103 -3.33 4.54 -7.99
CA GLU A 103 -3.30 3.32 -8.80
C GLU A 103 -2.30 2.34 -8.16
N ILE A 104 -2.69 1.06 -8.06
CA ILE A 104 -1.88 0.01 -7.43
C ILE A 104 -1.62 -1.08 -8.46
N SER A 105 -0.36 -1.48 -8.59
CA SER A 105 0.04 -2.60 -9.45
C SER A 105 1.14 -3.43 -8.80
N THR A 106 1.37 -4.63 -9.34
CA THR A 106 2.42 -5.54 -8.88
C THR A 106 2.98 -6.31 -10.05
N ASN A 107 4.28 -6.63 -10.01
CA ASN A 107 4.92 -7.56 -10.94
C ASN A 107 5.20 -8.93 -10.31
N ASN A 108 4.97 -9.08 -9.00
CA ASN A 108 5.15 -10.35 -8.29
C ASN A 108 4.03 -10.55 -7.27
N GLY A 109 3.13 -11.49 -7.53
CA GLY A 109 1.97 -11.79 -6.70
C GLY A 109 0.67 -11.34 -7.34
N ASN A 110 -0.40 -11.41 -6.56
CA ASN A 110 -1.75 -11.11 -6.99
C ASN A 110 -2.37 -10.03 -6.11
N LEU A 111 -3.14 -9.15 -6.75
CA LEU A 111 -3.79 -8.02 -6.14
C LEU A 111 -5.28 -8.06 -6.51
N ILE A 112 -6.15 -7.95 -5.51
CA ILE A 112 -7.59 -7.80 -5.72
C ILE A 112 -8.13 -6.66 -4.88
N GLU A 113 -9.20 -6.04 -5.35
CA GLU A 113 -10.01 -5.16 -4.53
C GLU A 113 -10.83 -5.99 -3.53
N ILE A 114 -10.90 -5.53 -2.28
CA ILE A 114 -11.73 -6.13 -1.23
C ILE A 114 -12.54 -5.03 -0.54
N LYS A 115 -13.45 -5.43 0.35
CA LYS A 115 -14.30 -4.51 1.11
C LYS A 115 -14.40 -4.94 2.56
N LEU A 116 -13.91 -4.11 3.47
CA LEU A 116 -14.02 -4.35 4.91
C LEU A 116 -14.98 -3.36 5.57
N PRO A 117 -15.68 -3.75 6.66
CA PRO A 117 -16.43 -2.80 7.45
C PRO A 117 -15.49 -1.80 8.13
N GLU A 118 -15.69 -0.50 7.91
CA GLU A 118 -14.93 0.56 8.59
C GLU A 118 -15.19 0.61 10.09
N LEU A 119 -16.41 0.28 10.50
CA LEU A 119 -16.85 0.26 11.89
C LEU A 119 -17.79 -0.93 12.08
N THR A 120 -17.55 -1.71 13.13
CA THR A 120 -18.46 -2.76 13.58
C THR A 120 -18.80 -2.50 15.03
N ILE A 121 -20.10 -2.42 15.35
CA ILE A 121 -20.61 -2.36 16.73
C ILE A 121 -21.09 -3.77 17.08
N LYS A 122 -20.72 -4.27 18.26
CA LYS A 122 -21.14 -5.58 18.78
C LYS A 122 -22.04 -5.40 19.99
#